data_AF-A0A952EDQ4-F1
#
_entry.id   AF-A0A952EDQ4-F1
#
_cell.length_a   1.000
_cell.length_b   1.000
_cell.length_c   1.000
_cell.angle_alpha   90.00
_cell.angle_beta   90.00
_cell.angle_gamma   90.00
#
_symmetry.space_group_name_H-M   'P 1'
#
loop_
_entity.id
_entity.type
_entity.pdbx_description
1 polymer ?
#
loop_
_entity_poly.entity_id
_entity_poly.type
_entity_poly.pdbx_seq_one_letter_code
_entity_poly.pdbx_strand_id
1 'polypeptide(L)'
;MNDGYDWTMRINEDRVSDAILAYEVDGTDDQPLNFRCEQGGNRIFAGISGAFPDLTAVELASGDAKLRVTGTTEIDGMPFFQSQRIAGGLPLIHAFAANGWLRMTAKGRAIDMAATVTGKQAIARFVAFCTG
;
A
#
# COMPACT_ATOMS: atom_id res chain seq x y z
N MET A 1 15.51 2.12 11.72
CA MET A 1 16.00 1.24 10.65
C MET A 1 14.77 0.54 10.09
N ASN A 2 14.66 0.41 8.78
CA ASN A 2 13.79 -0.62 8.23
C ASN A 2 14.58 -1.92 8.35
N ASP A 3 14.02 -2.96 8.95
CA ASP A 3 14.69 -4.23 9.20
C ASP A 3 14.81 -5.08 7.92
N GLY A 4 15.30 -4.47 6.83
CA GLY A 4 15.37 -5.04 5.49
C GLY A 4 14.17 -4.68 4.58
N TYR A 5 13.10 -4.11 5.13
CA TYR A 5 11.92 -3.76 4.33
C TYR A 5 12.13 -2.50 3.48
N ASP A 6 11.58 -2.52 2.27
CA ASP A 6 11.43 -1.34 1.43
C ASP A 6 10.21 -1.45 0.52
N TRP A 7 9.93 -0.39 -0.25
CA TRP A 7 8.86 -0.36 -1.23
C TRP A 7 9.33 -0.84 -2.60
N THR A 8 8.68 -1.89 -3.12
CA THR A 8 8.98 -2.45 -4.44
C THR A 8 7.75 -2.36 -5.33
N MET A 9 7.93 -1.84 -6.54
CA MET A 9 6.89 -1.81 -7.56
C MET A 9 7.09 -2.94 -8.57
N ARG A 10 6.02 -3.65 -8.90
CA ARG A 10 5.94 -4.66 -9.97
C ARG A 10 4.81 -4.27 -10.93
N ILE A 11 5.02 -4.48 -12.22
CA ILE A 11 4.01 -4.24 -13.27
C ILE A 11 3.70 -5.57 -13.92
N ASN A 12 2.41 -5.87 -14.07
CA ASN A 12 1.92 -6.98 -14.86
C ASN A 12 1.40 -6.42 -16.19
N GLU A 13 2.10 -6.75 -17.28
CA GLU A 13 1.76 -6.28 -18.63
C GLU A 13 0.81 -7.26 -19.33
N ASP A 14 -0.40 -7.42 -18.77
CA ASP A 14 -1.49 -8.17 -19.39
C ASP A 14 -2.36 -7.24 -20.28
N ARG A 15 -3.53 -7.71 -20.73
CA ARG A 15 -4.48 -6.95 -21.57
C ARG A 15 -4.86 -5.59 -20.96
N VAL A 16 -4.84 -5.49 -19.63
CA VAL A 16 -4.89 -4.24 -18.86
C VAL A 16 -3.63 -4.24 -18.00
N SER A 17 -2.79 -3.21 -18.13
CA SER A 17 -1.59 -3.11 -17.30
C SER A 17 -1.99 -2.74 -15.87
N ASP A 18 -1.63 -3.59 -14.92
CA ASP A 18 -1.77 -3.33 -13.49
C ASP A 18 -0.40 -3.25 -12.82
N ALA A 19 -0.35 -2.56 -11.69
CA ALA A 19 0.84 -2.45 -10.87
C ALA A 19 0.52 -2.80 -9.42
N ILE A 20 1.50 -3.42 -8.77
CA ILE A 20 1.52 -3.67 -7.33
C ILE A 20 2.73 -2.95 -6.73
N LEU A 21 2.51 -2.17 -5.69
CA LEU A 21 3.53 -1.57 -4.84
C LEU A 21 3.45 -2.23 -3.46
N ALA A 22 4.44 -3.03 -3.09
CA ALA A 22 4.46 -3.76 -1.82
C ALA A 22 5.56 -3.22 -0.91
N TYR A 23 5.29 -3.10 0.39
CA TYR A 23 6.30 -2.95 1.42
C TYR A 23 6.73 -4.33 1.88
N GLU A 24 7.97 -4.71 1.61
CA GLU A 24 8.42 -6.11 1.72
C GLU A 24 9.91 -6.21 1.97
N VAL A 25 10.36 -7.38 2.44
CA VAL A 25 11.78 -7.77 2.40
C VAL A 25 12.03 -8.55 1.11
N ASP A 26 13.06 -8.13 0.36
CA ASP A 26 13.44 -8.79 -0.89
C ASP A 26 13.70 -10.30 -0.70
N GLY A 27 13.19 -11.11 -1.62
CA GLY A 27 13.28 -12.57 -1.55
C GLY A 27 12.40 -13.25 -0.49
N THR A 28 11.42 -12.53 0.09
CA THR A 28 10.47 -13.10 1.06
C THR A 28 9.02 -12.88 0.62
N ASP A 29 8.11 -13.68 1.18
CA ASP A 29 6.66 -13.52 1.00
C ASP A 29 6.03 -12.55 2.03
N ASP A 30 6.85 -11.82 2.79
CA ASP A 30 6.36 -10.92 3.84
C ASP A 30 5.99 -9.55 3.28
N GLN A 31 4.68 -9.31 3.18
CA GLN A 31 4.08 -8.09 2.62
C GLN A 31 3.02 -7.53 3.58
N PRO A 32 3.44 -6.85 4.67
CA PRO A 32 2.52 -6.26 5.64
C PRO A 32 1.60 -5.18 5.04
N LEU A 33 1.95 -4.61 3.88
CA LEU A 33 1.07 -3.73 3.12
C LEU A 33 1.44 -3.74 1.64
N ASN A 34 0.44 -3.85 0.78
CA ASN A 34 0.58 -3.59 -0.64
C ASN A 34 -0.52 -2.65 -1.15
N PHE A 35 -0.23 -1.97 -2.25
CA PHE A 35 -1.19 -1.20 -3.03
C PHE A 35 -1.23 -1.74 -4.45
N ARG A 36 -2.42 -1.80 -5.04
CA ARG A 36 -2.61 -2.18 -6.44
C ARG A 36 -3.48 -1.19 -7.19
N CYS A 37 -3.22 -1.02 -8.48
CA CYS A 37 -4.03 -0.19 -9.37
C CYS A 37 -3.92 -0.64 -10.83
N GLU A 38 -4.90 -0.28 -11.64
CA GLU A 38 -4.81 -0.32 -13.10
C GLU A 38 -4.21 1.00 -13.62
N GLN A 39 -3.46 0.92 -14.72
CA GLN A 39 -2.82 2.09 -15.34
C GLN A 39 -3.84 3.19 -15.64
N GLY A 40 -3.58 4.41 -15.15
CA GLY A 40 -4.44 5.57 -15.36
C GLY A 40 -5.86 5.47 -14.77
N GLY A 41 -6.18 4.41 -14.04
CA GLY A 41 -7.53 4.19 -13.51
C GLY A 41 -7.90 5.14 -12.37
N ASN A 42 -6.91 5.72 -11.69
CA ASN A 42 -7.06 6.54 -10.48
C ASN A 42 -7.81 5.79 -9.34
N ARG A 43 -7.71 4.45 -9.34
CA ARG A 43 -8.32 3.55 -8.34
C ARG A 43 -7.22 2.70 -7.72
N ILE A 44 -6.93 2.95 -6.46
CA ILE A 44 -5.94 2.21 -5.68
C ILE A 44 -6.69 1.33 -4.67
N PHE A 45 -6.18 0.12 -4.42
CA PHE A 45 -6.67 -0.78 -3.38
C PHE A 45 -5.50 -1.19 -2.50
N ALA A 46 -5.69 -1.19 -1.19
CA ALA A 46 -4.72 -1.65 -0.21
C ALA A 46 -4.99 -3.12 0.15
N GLY A 47 -3.92 -3.91 0.27
CA GLY A 47 -3.94 -5.30 0.73
C GLY A 47 -3.03 -5.49 1.94
N ILE A 48 -3.45 -6.30 2.92
CA ILE A 48 -2.66 -6.65 4.10
C ILE A 48 -2.74 -8.16 4.31
N SER A 49 -1.59 -8.84 4.19
CA SER A 49 -1.45 -10.26 4.48
C SER A 49 -1.16 -10.50 5.97
N GLY A 50 -1.69 -11.58 6.54
CA GLY A 50 -1.54 -11.86 7.97
C GLY A 50 -2.29 -10.88 8.88
N ALA A 51 -3.33 -10.22 8.34
CA ALA A 51 -4.13 -9.24 9.06
C ALA A 51 -4.92 -9.86 10.23
N PHE A 52 -5.55 -9.01 11.05
CA PHE A 52 -6.54 -9.51 12.01
C PHE A 52 -7.77 -10.07 11.24
N PRO A 53 -8.30 -11.25 11.64
CA PRO A 53 -9.42 -11.89 10.94
C PRO A 53 -10.71 -11.05 10.98
N ASP A 54 -10.83 -10.13 11.94
CA ASP A 54 -11.95 -9.21 12.12
C ASP A 54 -11.60 -7.75 11.73
N LEU A 55 -10.57 -7.56 10.92
CA LEU A 55 -10.17 -6.24 10.44
C LEU A 55 -11.17 -5.72 9.41
N THR A 56 -11.78 -4.57 9.71
CA THR A 56 -12.75 -3.91 8.81
C THR A 56 -12.29 -2.54 8.34
N ALA A 57 -11.22 -2.02 8.94
CA ALA A 57 -10.60 -0.77 8.53
C ALA A 57 -9.18 -0.65 9.08
N VAL A 58 -8.36 0.13 8.39
CA VAL A 58 -7.07 0.64 8.85
C VAL A 58 -7.02 2.15 8.73
N GLU A 59 -6.11 2.77 9.47
CA GLU A 59 -5.79 4.18 9.32
C GLU A 59 -4.41 4.31 8.68
N LEU A 60 -4.34 5.07 7.60
CA LEU A 60 -3.11 5.40 6.90
C LEU A 60 -2.78 6.87 7.13
N ALA A 61 -1.52 7.17 7.42
CA ALA A 61 -1.04 8.53 7.62
C ALA A 61 0.28 8.76 6.88
N SER A 62 0.42 9.94 6.30
CA SER A 62 1.66 10.39 5.66
C SER A 62 1.78 11.91 5.80
N GLY A 63 2.82 12.39 6.49
CA GLY A 63 2.86 13.78 6.95
C GLY A 63 1.61 14.12 7.78
N ASP A 64 0.95 15.23 7.44
CA ASP A 64 -0.30 15.66 8.08
C ASP A 64 -1.56 15.01 7.50
N ALA A 65 -1.44 14.30 6.36
CA ALA A 65 -2.56 13.65 5.71
C ALA A 65 -2.90 12.33 6.40
N LYS A 66 -4.20 12.11 6.64
CA LYS A 66 -4.73 10.88 7.22
C LYS A 66 -5.91 10.37 6.39
N LEU A 67 -6.03 9.06 6.28
CA LEU A 67 -7.15 8.39 5.62
C LEU A 67 -7.55 7.17 6.42
N ARG A 68 -8.84 7.07 6.75
CA ARG A 68 -9.42 5.81 7.21
C ARG A 68 -9.84 5.00 5.99
N VAL A 69 -9.27 3.81 5.86
CA VAL A 69 -9.49 2.90 4.73
C VAL A 69 -10.32 1.73 5.24
N THR A 70 -11.56 1.61 4.77
CA THR A 70 -12.46 0.48 5.08
C THR A 70 -12.20 -0.69 4.12
N GLY A 71 -12.60 -1.89 4.53
CA GLY A 71 -12.43 -3.10 3.73
C GLY A 71 -13.02 -4.33 4.39
N THR A 72 -12.64 -5.49 3.87
CA THR A 72 -13.07 -6.82 4.33
C THR A 72 -11.87 -7.73 4.46
N THR A 73 -11.87 -8.59 5.47
CA THR A 73 -10.86 -9.65 5.62
C THR A 73 -11.43 -10.99 5.20
N GLU A 74 -10.75 -11.65 4.27
CA GLU A 74 -10.97 -13.04 3.92
C GLU A 74 -10.17 -13.93 4.86
N ILE A 75 -10.78 -15.02 5.33
CA ILE A 75 -10.20 -15.92 6.34
C ILE A 75 -10.01 -17.35 5.83
N ASP A 76 -10.23 -17.60 4.53
CA ASP A 76 -9.97 -18.89 3.92
C ASP A 76 -8.46 -19.07 3.70
N GLY A 77 -7.77 -19.52 4.75
CA GLY A 77 -6.31 -19.59 4.82
C GLY A 77 -5.69 -18.51 5.71
N MET A 78 -4.59 -17.91 5.28
CA MET A 78 -3.99 -16.78 6.00
C MET A 78 -4.90 -15.55 5.85
N PRO A 79 -5.28 -14.86 6.95
CA PRO A 79 -6.15 -13.71 6.85
C PRO A 79 -5.60 -12.63 5.90
N PHE A 80 -6.42 -12.22 4.95
CA PHE A 80 -6.07 -11.19 3.97
C PHE A 80 -7.12 -10.08 3.98
N PHE A 81 -6.72 -8.88 4.36
CA PHE A 81 -7.57 -7.70 4.28
C PHE A 81 -7.45 -7.06 2.91
N GLN A 82 -8.59 -6.77 2.28
CA GLN A 82 -8.69 -5.99 1.07
C GLN A 82 -9.52 -4.73 1.31
N SER A 83 -8.97 -3.57 0.95
CA SER A 83 -9.69 -2.32 1.07
C SER A 83 -10.76 -2.11 0.02
N GLN A 84 -11.70 -1.22 0.32
CA GLN A 84 -12.46 -0.49 -0.68
C GLN A 84 -11.55 0.43 -1.50
N ARG A 85 -12.08 0.96 -2.60
CA ARG A 85 -11.36 1.87 -3.50
C ARG A 85 -10.86 3.12 -2.76
N ILE A 86 -9.58 3.40 -2.92
CA ILE A 86 -8.90 4.65 -2.57
C ILE A 86 -8.71 5.45 -3.87
N ALA A 87 -9.11 6.73 -3.89
CA ALA A 87 -8.85 7.57 -5.05
C ALA A 87 -7.37 8.00 -5.06
N GLY A 88 -6.68 7.86 -6.20
CA GLY A 88 -5.25 8.17 -6.34
C GLY A 88 -4.93 9.66 -6.14
N GLY A 89 -5.88 10.55 -6.40
CA GLY A 89 -5.76 11.99 -6.15
C GLY A 89 -5.98 12.43 -4.70
N LEU A 90 -6.12 11.51 -3.73
CA LEU A 90 -6.30 11.89 -2.34
C LEU A 90 -5.02 12.52 -1.77
N PRO A 91 -5.13 13.51 -0.85
CA PRO A 91 -3.96 14.15 -0.23
C PRO A 91 -2.97 13.16 0.40
N LEU A 92 -3.47 12.04 0.95
CA LEU A 92 -2.63 10.99 1.50
C LEU A 92 -1.68 10.39 0.45
N ILE A 93 -2.16 10.10 -0.76
CA ILE A 93 -1.36 9.46 -1.81
C ILE A 93 -0.27 10.42 -2.30
N HIS A 94 -0.61 11.70 -2.46
CA HIS A 94 0.37 12.74 -2.78
C HIS A 94 1.42 12.93 -1.68
N ALA A 95 1.00 12.97 -0.41
CA ALA A 95 1.92 13.07 0.72
C ALA A 95 2.88 11.88 0.78
N PHE A 96 2.35 10.67 0.60
CA PHE A 96 3.13 9.43 0.57
C PHE A 96 4.17 9.43 -0.55
N ALA A 97 3.80 9.84 -1.76
CA ALA A 97 4.75 9.99 -2.87
C ALA A 97 5.82 11.05 -2.61
N ALA A 98 5.47 12.15 -1.94
CA ALA A 98 6.40 13.25 -1.69
C ALA A 98 7.44 12.92 -0.59
N ASN A 99 7.02 12.28 0.50
CA ASN A 99 7.91 12.04 1.65
C ASN A 99 8.49 10.61 1.67
N GLY A 100 7.86 9.64 0.99
CA GLY A 100 8.26 8.24 1.00
C GLY A 100 8.05 7.55 2.35
N TRP A 101 7.08 7.99 3.13
CA TRP A 101 6.78 7.43 4.44
C TRP A 101 5.28 7.26 4.62
N LEU A 102 4.90 6.13 5.21
CA LEU A 102 3.52 5.83 5.56
C LEU A 102 3.48 5.18 6.94
N ARG A 103 2.56 5.61 7.78
CA ARG A 103 2.17 4.89 9.00
C ARG A 103 0.83 4.22 8.78
N MET A 104 0.77 2.92 9.03
CA MET A 104 -0.47 2.16 9.09
C MET A 104 -0.81 1.87 10.56
N THR A 105 -2.06 2.09 10.96
CA THR A 105 -2.59 1.72 12.27
C THR A 105 -3.78 0.78 12.11
N ALA A 106 -3.73 -0.38 12.77
CA ALA A 106 -4.76 -1.41 12.75
C ALA A 106 -4.94 -1.99 14.16
N LYS A 107 -6.17 -1.99 14.70
CA LYS A 107 -6.52 -2.54 16.03
C LYS A 107 -5.56 -2.09 17.15
N GLY A 108 -5.15 -0.82 17.13
CA GLY A 108 -4.25 -0.24 18.13
C GLY A 108 -2.76 -0.55 17.94
N ARG A 109 -2.38 -1.31 16.90
CA ARG A 109 -0.98 -1.50 16.49
C ARG A 109 -0.63 -0.57 15.36
N ALA A 110 0.53 0.07 15.43
CA ALA A 110 1.04 0.95 14.38
C ALA A 110 2.35 0.41 13.80
N ILE A 111 2.51 0.55 12.49
CA ILE A 111 3.72 0.18 11.74
C ILE A 111 4.13 1.41 10.92
N ASP A 112 5.40 1.79 11.03
CA ASP A 112 6.02 2.85 10.23
C ASP A 112 6.79 2.24 9.05
N MET A 113 6.47 2.68 7.84
CA MET A 113 7.03 2.18 6.59
C MET A 113 7.72 3.34 5.89
N ALA A 114 8.97 3.59 6.27
CA ALA A 114 9.82 4.54 5.57
C ALA A 114 10.37 3.91 4.30
N ALA A 115 10.61 4.67 3.25
CA ALA A 115 11.24 4.20 2.03
C ALA A 115 12.73 4.55 2.01
N THR A 116 13.54 3.67 1.41
CA THR A 116 14.89 4.05 0.98
C THR A 116 14.81 4.96 -0.25
N VAL A 117 15.96 5.36 -0.80
CA VAL A 117 16.00 6.11 -2.07
C VAL A 117 15.32 5.33 -3.20
N THR A 118 15.56 4.02 -3.29
CA THR A 118 14.95 3.15 -4.30
C THR A 118 13.45 3.03 -4.07
N GLY A 119 13.02 2.80 -2.82
CA GLY A 119 11.59 2.75 -2.48
C GLY A 119 10.85 4.05 -2.81
N LYS A 120 11.47 5.22 -2.60
CA LYS A 120 10.87 6.52 -3.00
C LYS A 120 10.60 6.59 -4.50
N GLN A 121 11.54 6.09 -5.31
CA GLN A 121 11.36 6.02 -6.76
C GLN A 121 10.24 5.04 -7.13
N ALA A 122 10.15 3.90 -6.46
CA ALA A 122 9.07 2.94 -6.67
C ALA A 122 7.69 3.54 -6.34
N ILE A 123 7.56 4.23 -5.21
CA ILE A 123 6.32 4.92 -4.81
C ILE A 123 5.93 5.97 -5.86
N ALA A 124 6.87 6.83 -6.26
CA ALA A 124 6.60 7.89 -7.24
C ALA A 124 6.16 7.31 -8.60
N ARG A 125 6.84 6.26 -9.07
CA ARG A 125 6.48 5.54 -10.30
C ARG A 125 5.10 4.90 -10.21
N PHE A 126 4.78 4.28 -9.07
CA PHE A 126 3.47 3.68 -8.83
C PHE A 126 2.36 4.73 -8.88
N VAL A 127 2.50 5.83 -8.15
CA VAL A 127 1.48 6.89 -8.15
C VAL A 127 1.27 7.46 -9.55
N ALA A 128 2.35 7.76 -10.28
CA ALA A 128 2.26 8.23 -11.66
C ALA A 128 1.56 7.21 -12.57
N PHE A 129 1.91 5.93 -12.47
CA PHE A 129 1.27 4.84 -13.22
C PHE A 129 -0.24 4.76 -12.94
N CYS A 130 -0.65 4.89 -11.67
CA CYS A 130 -2.05 4.80 -11.29
C CYS A 130 -2.89 6.02 -11.70
N THR A 131 -2.31 7.23 -11.71
CA THR A 131 -3.08 8.47 -11.90
C THR A 131 -3.05 9.03 -13.31
N GLY A 132 -2.09 8.61 -14.15
CA GLY A 132 -1.89 9.15 -15.50
C GLY A 132 -1.01 10.39 -15.50
#